data_AF-A0A937PA08-F1
#
_entry.id   AF-A0A937PA08-F1
#
_cell.length_a   1.000
_cell.length_b   1.000
_cell.length_c   1.000
_cell.angle_alpha   90.00
_cell.angle_beta   90.00
_cell.angle_gamma   90.00
#
_symmetry.space_group_name_H-M   'P 1'
#
loop_
_entity.id
_entity.type
_entity.pdbx_description
1 polymer ?
#
loop_
_entity_poly.entity_id
_entity_poly.type
_entity_poly.pdbx_seq_one_letter_code
_entity_poly.pdbx_strand_id
1 'polypeptide(L)'
;MAKRTKRTRENLPREAFAIVGDAENPDTWRLPHHKRSIIRALKGDLDIERTVDWSQTADAVSALSPLNMGKRVPAGPEEILGAAIHLAGHYRKGNKSLPDILAALV
;
A
#
# COMPACT_ATOMS: atom_id res chain seq x y z
N MET A 1 20.43 5.06 -15.01
CA MET A 1 20.03 6.09 -14.02
C MET A 1 18.97 5.49 -13.11
N ALA A 2 19.28 5.24 -11.83
CA ALA A 2 18.28 4.73 -10.90
C ALA A 2 17.23 5.82 -10.62
N LYS A 3 15.96 5.56 -10.94
CA LYS A 3 14.81 6.42 -10.66
C LYS A 3 14.83 6.69 -9.14
N ARG A 4 15.15 7.93 -8.75
CA ARG A 4 15.35 8.34 -7.35
C ARG A 4 13.98 8.32 -6.67
N THR A 5 13.59 7.18 -6.11
CA THR A 5 12.36 7.02 -5.32
C THR A 5 12.42 8.01 -4.17
N LYS A 6 11.61 9.08 -4.22
CA LYS A 6 11.50 10.06 -3.14
C LYS A 6 11.04 9.29 -1.89
N ARG A 7 11.97 9.07 -0.96
CA ARG A 7 11.72 8.38 0.31
C ARG A 7 10.74 9.22 1.13
N THR A 8 9.68 8.60 1.64
CA THR A 8 8.75 9.24 2.58
C THR A 8 9.32 9.19 4.01
N ARG A 9 8.58 9.74 4.98
CA ARG A 9 8.94 9.93 6.41
C ARG A 9 9.53 8.70 7.12
N GLU A 10 9.47 7.52 6.51
CA GLU A 10 9.84 6.23 7.10
C GLU A 10 10.76 5.37 6.20
N ASN A 11 11.48 5.96 5.23
CA ASN A 11 12.36 5.25 4.25
C ASN A 11 11.66 4.19 3.38
N LEU A 12 10.33 4.09 3.46
CA LEU A 12 9.53 3.18 2.68
C LEU A 12 9.27 3.74 1.26
N PRO A 13 9.06 2.86 0.26
CA PRO A 13 8.76 3.27 -1.11
C PRO A 13 7.41 4.01 -1.18
N ARG A 14 7.30 4.98 -2.10
CA ARG A 14 6.11 5.83 -2.32
C ARG A 14 4.85 4.97 -2.56
N GLU A 15 5.06 3.85 -3.24
CA GLU A 15 4.10 2.81 -3.61
C GLU A 15 3.49 2.11 -2.40
N ALA A 16 4.16 2.13 -1.24
CA ALA A 16 3.59 1.61 0.00
C ALA A 16 2.45 2.49 0.53
N PHE A 17 2.43 3.79 0.24
CA PHE A 17 1.61 4.78 0.96
C PHE A 17 0.41 5.35 0.20
N ALA A 18 0.18 4.94 -1.04
CA ALA A 18 -0.77 5.63 -1.92
C ALA A 18 -2.15 4.97 -1.94
N ILE A 19 -2.91 5.13 -0.85
CA ILE A 19 -4.32 4.69 -0.80
C ILE A 19 -5.21 5.77 -0.19
N VAL A 20 -4.74 6.51 0.82
CA VAL A 20 -5.48 7.63 1.46
C VAL A 20 -4.50 8.75 1.82
N GLY A 21 -4.83 9.99 1.43
CA GLY A 21 -4.04 11.19 1.71
C GLY A 21 -4.22 12.28 0.65
N ASP A 22 -3.57 13.42 0.84
CA ASP A 22 -3.42 14.48 -0.15
C ASP A 22 -2.26 14.12 -1.10
N ALA A 23 -2.52 14.17 -2.41
CA ALA A 23 -1.58 13.84 -3.47
C ALA A 23 -0.32 14.72 -3.47
N GLU A 24 -0.51 16.00 -3.15
CA GLU A 24 0.54 17.03 -3.18
C GLU A 24 1.28 17.10 -1.84
N ASN A 25 0.79 16.42 -0.81
CA ASN A 25 1.39 16.41 0.52
C ASN A 25 1.66 14.97 1.02
N PRO A 26 2.85 14.40 0.73
CA PRO A 26 3.27 13.06 1.16
C PRO A 26 3.23 12.82 2.67
N ASP A 27 3.27 13.86 3.51
CA ASP A 27 3.19 13.72 4.96
C ASP A 27 1.79 13.34 5.45
N THR A 28 0.78 13.48 4.60
CA THR A 28 -0.60 13.08 4.90
C THR A 28 -0.88 11.62 4.53
N TRP A 29 0.04 10.99 3.80
CA TRP A 29 -0.16 9.63 3.32
C TRP A 29 -0.10 8.64 4.47
N ARG A 30 -0.97 7.64 4.43
CA ARG A 30 -1.10 6.64 5.49
C ARG A 30 -0.88 5.24 4.91
N LEU A 31 -0.44 4.33 5.77
CA LEU A 31 -0.50 2.88 5.57
C LEU A 31 -1.78 2.35 6.25
N PRO A 32 -3.00 2.65 5.78
CA PRO A 32 -4.21 2.24 6.49
C PRO A 32 -4.27 0.72 6.62
N HIS A 33 -3.72 -0.02 5.65
CA HIS A 33 -3.64 -1.49 5.65
C HIS A 33 -2.64 -2.07 6.65
N HIS A 34 -1.93 -1.24 7.42
CA HIS A 34 -1.19 -1.67 8.61
C HIS A 34 -1.71 -1.00 9.88
N LYS A 35 -1.69 -1.73 10.98
CA LYS A 35 -1.92 -1.23 12.33
C LYS A 35 -0.79 -0.26 12.71
N ARG A 36 -1.04 0.60 13.71
CA ARG A 36 -0.03 1.51 14.30
C ARG A 36 1.27 0.82 14.72
N SER A 37 1.23 -0.49 15.00
CA SER A 37 2.43 -1.29 15.30
C SER A 37 3.42 -1.41 14.14
N ILE A 38 3.09 -0.97 12.93
CA ILE A 38 4.02 -0.87 11.78
C ILE A 38 5.30 -0.12 12.15
N ILE A 39 5.21 0.91 13.01
CA ILE A 39 6.37 1.67 13.49
C ILE A 39 7.41 0.75 14.15
N ARG A 40 6.97 -0.31 14.83
CA ARG A 40 7.87 -1.31 15.44
C ARG A 40 8.52 -2.18 14.36
N ALA A 41 7.77 -2.55 13.32
CA ALA A 41 8.33 -3.33 12.22
C ALA A 41 9.35 -2.54 11.41
N LEU A 42 9.12 -1.24 11.22
CA LEU A 42 10.07 -0.33 10.58
C LEU A 42 11.36 -0.14 11.38
N LYS A 43 11.30 -0.34 12.70
CA LYS A 43 12.47 -0.37 13.58
C LYS A 43 13.15 -1.73 13.66
N GLY A 44 12.59 -2.76 13.02
CA GLY A 44 13.07 -4.15 13.08
C GLY A 44 12.60 -4.94 14.30
N ASP A 45 11.75 -4.34 15.15
CA ASP A 45 11.28 -4.95 16.41
C ASP A 45 10.06 -5.86 16.23
N LEU A 46 9.51 -5.96 15.01
CA LEU A 46 8.35 -6.75 14.68
C LEU A 46 8.36 -7.13 13.19
N ASP A 47 7.82 -8.29 12.85
CA ASP A 47 7.60 -8.63 11.44
C ASP A 47 6.48 -7.75 10.85
N ILE A 48 6.73 -7.18 9.67
CA ILE A 48 5.80 -6.29 8.96
C ILE A 48 4.46 -7.00 8.68
N GLU A 49 4.48 -8.31 8.41
CA GLU A 49 3.25 -9.07 8.12
C GLU A 49 2.35 -9.19 9.33
N ARG A 50 2.91 -9.16 10.55
CA ARG A 50 2.13 -9.16 11.80
C ARG A 50 1.39 -7.85 12.05
N THR A 51 1.74 -6.81 11.30
CA THR A 51 1.13 -5.49 11.43
C THR A 51 0.01 -5.26 10.43
N VAL A 52 -0.23 -6.17 9.48
CA VAL A 52 -1.29 -6.04 8.48
C VAL A 52 -2.66 -5.96 9.17
N ASP A 53 -3.42 -4.93 8.82
CA ASP A 53 -4.83 -4.78 9.16
C ASP A 53 -5.66 -5.25 7.96
N TRP A 54 -6.14 -6.48 8.01
CA TRP A 54 -6.88 -7.09 6.90
C TRP A 54 -8.20 -6.38 6.59
N SER A 55 -8.82 -5.73 7.56
CA SER A 55 -10.04 -4.95 7.32
C SER A 55 -9.75 -3.74 6.43
N GLN A 56 -8.69 -3.01 6.77
CA GLN A 56 -8.24 -1.85 6.00
C GLN A 56 -7.51 -2.25 4.71
N THR A 57 -6.95 -3.47 4.65
CA THR A 57 -6.36 -4.04 3.43
C THR A 57 -7.44 -4.26 2.35
N ALA A 58 -8.65 -4.66 2.73
CA ALA A 58 -9.75 -4.81 1.79
C ALA A 58 -10.21 -3.45 1.21
N ASP A 59 -10.25 -2.40 2.04
CA ASP A 59 -10.53 -1.02 1.60
C ASP A 59 -9.44 -0.53 0.64
N ALA A 60 -8.18 -0.83 0.96
CA ALA A 60 -7.01 -0.55 0.14
C ALA A 60 -7.08 -1.20 -1.24
N VAL A 61 -7.45 -2.48 -1.30
CA VAL A 61 -7.68 -3.20 -2.55
C VAL A 61 -8.84 -2.58 -3.33
N SER A 62 -9.92 -2.22 -2.66
CA SER A 62 -11.10 -1.62 -3.29
C SER A 62 -10.80 -0.25 -3.92
N ALA A 63 -9.86 0.51 -3.35
CA ALA A 63 -9.40 1.79 -3.88
C ALA A 63 -8.58 1.68 -5.17
N LEU A 64 -8.05 0.50 -5.51
CA LEU A 64 -7.41 0.27 -6.81
C LEU A 64 -8.42 0.20 -7.96
N SER A 65 -9.71 0.00 -7.65
CA SER A 65 -10.75 -0.10 -8.67
C SER A 65 -10.94 1.23 -9.38
N PRO A 66 -11.00 1.24 -10.73
CA PRO A 66 -11.35 2.43 -11.48
C PRO A 66 -12.76 2.95 -11.16
N LEU A 67 -13.63 2.14 -10.55
CA LEU A 67 -14.96 2.55 -10.11
C LEU A 67 -14.96 3.31 -8.77
N ASN A 68 -13.87 3.25 -8.01
CA ASN A 68 -13.73 3.87 -6.68
C ASN A 68 -12.74 5.06 -6.67
N MET A 69 -12.56 5.72 -7.82
CA MET A 69 -11.60 6.82 -8.01
C MET A 69 -11.74 7.98 -7.02
N GLY A 70 -12.94 8.23 -6.48
CA GLY A 70 -13.22 9.39 -5.61
C GLY A 70 -12.53 9.38 -4.24
N LYS A 71 -11.91 8.27 -3.82
CA LYS A 71 -11.23 8.14 -2.51
C LYS A 71 -9.70 8.03 -2.60
N ARG A 72 -9.15 8.08 -3.81
CA ARG A 72 -7.75 7.73 -4.07
C ARG A 72 -6.93 8.97 -4.39
N VAL A 73 -5.68 8.97 -3.93
CA VAL A 73 -4.64 9.86 -4.46
C VAL A 73 -4.46 9.59 -5.97
N PRO A 74 -4.50 10.62 -6.84
CA PRO A 74 -4.14 10.48 -8.25
C PRO A 74 -2.77 9.79 -8.39
N ALA A 75 -2.73 8.74 -9.20
CA ALA A 75 -1.53 7.92 -9.37
C ALA A 75 -1.52 7.33 -10.78
N GLY A 76 -0.34 7.30 -11.39
CA GLY A 76 -0.14 6.75 -12.73
C GLY A 76 -0.28 5.23 -12.78
N PRO A 77 -0.37 4.63 -13.99
CA PRO A 77 -0.46 3.18 -14.16
C PRO A 77 0.66 2.38 -13.46
N GLU A 78 1.91 2.87 -13.51
CA GLU A 78 3.05 2.23 -12.83
C GLU A 78 2.90 2.24 -11.30
N GLU A 79 2.39 3.34 -10.73
CA GLU A 79 2.16 3.47 -9.28
C GLU A 79 0.98 2.59 -8.83
N ILE A 80 -0.08 2.48 -9.65
CA ILE A 80 -1.17 1.51 -9.45
C ILE A 80 -0.62 0.10 -9.38
N LEU A 81 0.18 -0.28 -10.37
CA LEU A 81 0.76 -1.62 -10.45
C LEU A 81 1.68 -1.90 -9.26
N GLY A 82 2.51 -0.94 -8.87
CA GLY A 82 3.37 -1.06 -7.68
C GLY A 82 2.55 -1.29 -6.40
N ALA A 83 1.47 -0.54 -6.20
CA ALA A 83 0.57 -0.73 -5.06
C ALA A 83 -0.14 -2.10 -5.10
N ALA A 84 -0.59 -2.54 -6.28
CA ALA A 84 -1.20 -3.85 -6.45
C ALA A 84 -0.23 -5.00 -6.12
N ILE A 85 1.01 -4.93 -6.62
CA ILE A 85 2.07 -5.91 -6.31
C ILE A 85 2.37 -5.93 -4.81
N HIS A 86 2.47 -4.76 -4.18
CA HIS A 86 2.69 -4.63 -2.74
C HIS A 86 1.58 -5.30 -1.93
N LEU A 87 0.31 -4.96 -2.22
CA LEU A 87 -0.84 -5.56 -1.54
C LEU A 87 -0.92 -7.08 -1.79
N ALA A 88 -0.70 -7.53 -3.03
CA ALA A 88 -0.68 -8.96 -3.36
C ALA A 88 0.42 -9.72 -2.61
N GLY A 89 1.57 -9.07 -2.34
CA GLY A 89 2.63 -9.59 -1.50
C GLY A 89 2.14 -9.94 -0.09
N HIS A 90 1.33 -9.07 0.53
CA HIS A 90 0.73 -9.36 1.84
C HIS A 90 -0.19 -10.57 1.78
N TYR A 91 -1.09 -10.66 0.79
CA TYR A 91 -2.00 -11.80 0.65
C TYR A 91 -1.24 -13.13 0.51
N ARG A 92 -0.22 -13.17 -0.36
CA ARG A 92 0.62 -14.36 -0.57
C ARG A 92 1.33 -14.79 0.71
N LYS A 93 1.99 -13.85 1.42
CA LYS A 93 2.70 -14.14 2.68
C LYS A 93 1.75 -14.51 3.83
N GLY A 94 0.54 -13.95 3.82
CA GLY A 94 -0.53 -14.30 4.75
C GLY A 94 -1.27 -15.59 4.41
N ASN A 95 -0.86 -16.30 3.34
CA ASN A 95 -1.52 -17.49 2.79
C ASN A 95 -3.03 -17.27 2.54
N LYS A 96 -3.38 -16.11 1.98
CA LYS A 96 -4.74 -15.72 1.60
C LYS A 96 -4.90 -15.70 0.08
N SER A 97 -6.09 -16.05 -0.39
CA SER A 97 -6.46 -15.95 -1.80
C SER A 97 -6.40 -14.49 -2.26
N LEU A 98 -5.87 -14.26 -3.47
CA LEU A 98 -5.88 -12.93 -4.07
C LEU A 98 -7.31 -12.54 -4.47
N PRO A 99 -7.79 -11.35 -4.10
CA PRO A 99 -8.99 -10.76 -4.69
C PRO A 99 -8.85 -10.57 -6.20
N ASP A 100 -9.94 -10.67 -6.95
CA ASP A 100 -9.97 -10.62 -8.42
C ASP A 100 -9.23 -9.41 -9.00
N ILE A 101 -9.40 -8.23 -8.38
CA ILE A 101 -8.71 -7.01 -8.83
C ILE A 101 -7.20 -7.10 -8.69
N LEU A 102 -6.69 -7.76 -7.64
CA LEU A 102 -5.26 -7.99 -7.51
C LEU A 102 -4.81 -9.06 -8.50
N ALA A 103 -5.55 -10.16 -8.64
CA ALA A 103 -5.24 -11.23 -9.59
C ALA A 103 -5.23 -10.75 -11.06
N ALA A 104 -6.03 -9.74 -11.40
CA ALA A 104 -6.03 -9.12 -12.72
C ALA A 104 -4.84 -8.19 -12.98
N LEU A 105 -4.16 -7.72 -11.92
CA LEU A 105 -3.08 -6.74 -12.01
C LEU A 105 -1.67 -7.34 -11.78
N VAL A 106 -1.53 -8.55 -11.21
CA VAL A 106 -0.25 -9.09 -10.69
C VAL A 106 0.02 -10.58 -10.95
#